data_AF-A0A550HJL2-F1
#
_entry.id   AF-A0A550HJL2-F1
#
_cell.length_a   1.000
_cell.length_b   1.000
_cell.length_c   1.000
_cell.angle_alpha   90.00
_cell.angle_beta   90.00
_cell.angle_gamma   90.00
#
_symmetry.space_group_name_H-M   'P 1'
#
loop_
_entity.id
_entity.type
_entity.pdbx_description
1 polymer ?
#
loop_
_entity_poly.entity_id
_entity_poly.type
_entity_poly.pdbx_seq_one_letter_code
_entity_poly.pdbx_strand_id
1 'polypeptide(L)'
;MKASRQAVVVLLSAGLLLSGCSSSSDDPEDEGYTGPTLPARTIAKNKWQEGPAKPEQHKPYPYDINTHCGIKWLKFGGRWWVLDSVFPGPEQVKGEPPPQYTERLAGYMTLIDPETANFDAAGMPTMQFVPTEGEPPGCA
;
A
#
# COMPACT_ATOMS: atom_id res chain seq x y z
N MET A 1 76.27 -1.14 13.51
CA MET A 1 76.98 -0.01 12.85
C MET A 1 76.47 0.11 11.42
N LYS A 2 76.23 1.35 10.98
CA LYS A 2 76.18 1.90 9.61
C LYS A 2 75.19 1.31 8.57
N ALA A 3 74.30 2.21 8.16
CA ALA A 3 73.49 2.19 6.95
C ALA A 3 74.32 2.43 5.68
N SER A 4 73.80 2.02 4.51
CA SER A 4 73.84 2.73 3.21
C SER A 4 73.19 1.80 2.16
N ARG A 5 71.95 2.01 1.70
CA ARG A 5 71.43 2.96 0.69
C ARG A 5 71.69 2.58 -0.78
N GLN A 6 70.60 2.76 -1.54
CA GLN A 6 70.43 2.99 -2.99
C GLN A 6 70.03 1.75 -3.82
N ALA A 7 68.76 1.68 -4.26
CA ALA A 7 68.15 2.29 -5.46
C ALA A 7 68.40 1.36 -6.68
N VAL A 8 67.49 1.04 -7.61
CA VAL A 8 66.50 1.79 -8.39
C VAL A 8 65.58 0.74 -9.06
N VAL A 9 64.26 0.96 -8.97
CA VAL A 9 63.22 0.97 -10.04
C VAL A 9 63.31 -0.03 -11.22
N VAL A 10 62.18 -0.66 -11.57
CA VAL A 10 61.48 -0.59 -12.88
C VAL A 10 60.57 -1.82 -13.07
N LEU A 11 59.27 -1.51 -13.13
CA LEU A 11 58.18 -2.05 -13.97
C LEU A 11 58.34 -3.45 -14.61
N LEU A 12 57.27 -4.26 -14.56
CA LEU A 12 56.36 -4.46 -15.71
C LEU A 12 55.36 -5.60 -15.44
N SER A 13 54.07 -5.24 -15.48
CA SER A 13 52.98 -5.95 -16.16
C SER A 13 52.88 -7.47 -16.04
N ALA A 14 51.98 -7.95 -15.17
CA ALA A 14 51.33 -9.24 -15.35
C ALA A 14 49.81 -9.01 -15.38
N GLY A 15 49.22 -9.25 -16.55
CA GLY A 15 47.82 -9.02 -16.84
C GLY A 15 46.92 -9.90 -16.00
N LEU A 16 46.01 -9.27 -15.24
CA LEU A 16 44.81 -9.93 -14.74
C LEU A 16 43.87 -10.13 -15.93
N LEU A 17 43.75 -11.38 -16.36
CA LEU A 17 42.64 -11.85 -17.19
C LEU A 17 41.36 -11.73 -16.35
N LEU A 18 40.69 -10.59 -16.47
CA LEU A 18 39.32 -10.42 -16.00
C LEU A 18 38.42 -11.23 -16.93
N SER A 19 38.02 -12.42 -16.46
CA SER A 19 36.85 -13.13 -16.98
C SER A 19 35.64 -12.23 -16.77
N GLY A 20 35.31 -11.44 -17.80
CA GLY A 20 34.06 -10.68 -17.86
C GLY A 20 32.90 -11.66 -17.99
N CYS A 21 32.34 -12.10 -16.87
CA CYS A 21 30.94 -12.49 -16.84
C CYS A 21 30.15 -11.20 -17.06
N SER A 22 29.64 -10.99 -18.28
CA SER A 22 28.50 -10.11 -18.49
C SER A 22 27.32 -10.72 -17.74
N SER A 23 27.24 -10.48 -16.44
CA SER A 23 25.96 -10.37 -15.77
C SER A 23 25.39 -9.08 -16.31
N SER A 24 24.45 -9.21 -17.25
CA SER A 24 23.49 -8.15 -17.53
C SER A 24 23.03 -7.66 -16.17
N SER A 25 23.41 -6.43 -15.83
CA SER A 25 22.91 -5.76 -14.66
C SER A 25 21.40 -5.75 -14.79
N ASP A 26 20.75 -6.60 -14.00
CA ASP A 26 19.36 -6.45 -13.64
C ASP A 26 19.20 -5.00 -13.18
N ASP A 27 18.54 -4.18 -13.99
CA ASP A 27 17.99 -2.90 -13.54
C ASP A 27 17.04 -3.25 -12.38
N PRO A 28 17.30 -2.84 -11.13
CA PRO A 28 16.41 -3.15 -10.02
C PRO A 28 15.25 -2.12 -9.93
N GLU A 29 14.83 -1.55 -11.06
CA GLU A 29 13.92 -0.39 -11.09
C GLU A 29 12.91 -0.43 -12.25
N ASP A 30 12.31 -1.58 -12.60
CA ASP A 30 11.10 -1.57 -13.46
C ASP A 30 10.16 -2.78 -13.26
N GLU A 31 9.77 -3.06 -12.01
CA GLU A 31 8.66 -3.97 -11.72
C GLU A 31 7.62 -3.25 -10.85
N GLY A 32 6.57 -2.74 -11.49
CA GLY A 32 5.22 -3.09 -11.02
C GLY A 32 4.39 -2.08 -10.23
N TYR A 33 4.62 -0.76 -10.32
CA TYR A 33 3.61 0.21 -9.85
C TYR A 33 3.25 1.22 -10.94
N THR A 34 2.09 1.01 -11.57
CA THR A 34 1.56 1.87 -12.65
C THR A 34 0.81 3.12 -12.14
N GLY A 35 0.91 3.44 -10.85
CA GLY A 35 0.20 4.56 -10.23
C GLY A 35 -1.23 4.22 -9.77
N PRO A 36 -1.97 5.20 -9.23
CA PRO A 36 -3.37 5.04 -8.84
C PRO A 36 -4.24 4.67 -10.04
N THR A 37 -4.93 3.53 -9.94
CA THR A 37 -5.78 3.00 -11.02
C THR A 37 -7.25 3.30 -10.82
N LEU A 38 -7.66 3.75 -9.62
CA LEU A 38 -9.06 3.95 -9.27
C LEU A 38 -9.44 5.44 -9.27
N PRO A 39 -10.58 5.83 -9.87
CA PRO A 39 -11.07 7.20 -9.76
C PRO A 39 -11.61 7.48 -8.36
N ALA A 40 -11.43 8.71 -7.88
CA ALA A 40 -12.07 9.18 -6.65
C ALA A 40 -13.59 8.97 -6.72
N ARG A 41 -14.18 8.52 -5.61
CA ARG A 41 -15.61 8.30 -5.50
C ARG A 41 -16.29 9.44 -4.77
N THR A 42 -17.48 9.78 -5.23
CA THR A 42 -18.43 10.61 -4.49
C THR A 42 -19.52 9.74 -3.87
N ILE A 43 -20.14 10.23 -2.80
CA ILE A 43 -21.30 9.57 -2.18
C ILE A 43 -22.45 9.55 -3.19
N ALA A 44 -23.01 8.36 -3.44
CA ALA A 44 -24.23 8.23 -4.22
C ALA A 44 -25.45 8.65 -3.37
N LYS A 45 -26.32 9.50 -3.91
CA LYS A 45 -27.57 9.87 -3.22
C LYS A 45 -28.41 8.61 -2.99
N ASN A 46 -28.85 8.41 -1.74
CA ASN A 46 -29.77 7.35 -1.31
C ASN A 46 -29.29 5.91 -1.53
N LYS A 47 -27.98 5.68 -1.70
CA LYS A 47 -27.42 4.32 -1.80
C LYS A 47 -26.17 4.20 -0.97
N TRP A 48 -26.15 3.22 -0.07
CA TRP A 48 -24.94 2.79 0.63
C TRP A 48 -24.21 1.74 -0.21
N GLN A 49 -22.89 1.82 -0.28
CA GLN A 49 -22.05 0.82 -0.92
C GLN A 49 -21.33 -0.01 0.15
N GLU A 50 -21.62 -1.31 0.21
CA GLU A 50 -21.08 -2.24 1.22
C GLU A 50 -20.07 -3.24 0.62
N GLY A 51 -19.80 -3.15 -0.68
CA GLY A 51 -19.13 -4.21 -1.42
C GLY A 51 -19.95 -5.52 -1.47
N PRO A 52 -19.37 -6.61 -1.99
CA PRO A 52 -20.04 -7.90 -2.06
C PRO A 52 -19.97 -8.66 -0.73
N ALA A 53 -20.89 -9.62 -0.55
CA ALA A 53 -20.86 -10.54 0.60
C ALA A 53 -19.64 -11.48 0.61
N LYS A 54 -19.01 -11.72 -0.54
CA LYS A 54 -17.82 -12.57 -0.72
C LYS A 54 -16.83 -11.87 -1.66
N PRO A 55 -16.02 -10.92 -1.16
CA PRO A 55 -15.04 -10.21 -1.99
C PRO A 55 -13.92 -11.15 -2.43
N GLU A 56 -13.48 -10.97 -3.67
CA GLU A 56 -12.24 -11.58 -4.17
C GLU A 56 -11.03 -10.85 -3.55
N GLN A 57 -9.95 -11.58 -3.28
CA GLN A 57 -8.70 -10.97 -2.82
C GLN A 57 -8.10 -10.06 -3.89
N HIS A 58 -7.45 -8.99 -3.45
CA HIS A 58 -6.79 -7.97 -4.26
C HIS A 58 -7.69 -7.26 -5.28
N LYS A 59 -9.01 -7.37 -5.13
CA LYS A 59 -9.99 -6.69 -5.95
C LYS A 59 -10.66 -5.56 -5.14
N PRO A 60 -10.51 -4.29 -5.58
CA PRO A 60 -11.15 -3.17 -4.91
C PRO A 60 -12.65 -3.13 -5.22
N TYR A 61 -13.46 -2.90 -4.19
CA TYR A 61 -14.91 -2.75 -4.31
C TYR A 61 -15.38 -1.39 -3.78
N PRO A 62 -16.36 -0.74 -4.43
CA PRO A 62 -16.99 0.45 -3.88
C PRO A 62 -17.49 0.19 -2.45
N TYR A 63 -17.01 0.99 -1.52
CA TYR A 63 -17.39 0.94 -0.11
C TYR A 63 -17.60 2.34 0.46
N ASP A 64 -18.60 2.49 1.31
CA ASP A 64 -18.88 3.71 2.06
C ASP A 64 -18.67 3.43 3.55
N ILE A 65 -17.85 4.23 4.22
CA ILE A 65 -17.63 4.16 5.69
C ILE A 65 -18.52 5.20 6.38
N ASN A 66 -19.14 4.80 7.48
CA ASN A 66 -19.82 5.72 8.40
C ASN A 66 -18.78 6.44 9.26
N THR A 67 -18.73 7.78 9.19
CA THR A 67 -17.78 8.59 9.95
C THR A 67 -18.42 9.32 11.13
N HIS A 68 -19.75 9.24 11.31
CA HIS A 68 -20.48 9.96 12.36
C HIS A 68 -19.97 9.64 13.77
N CYS A 69 -19.59 8.38 14.04
CA CYS A 69 -19.05 7.94 15.33
C CYS A 69 -17.52 7.73 15.30
N GLY A 70 -16.85 8.28 14.30
CA GLY A 70 -15.47 7.92 13.96
C GLY A 70 -15.37 6.59 13.21
N ILE A 71 -14.17 6.30 12.73
CA ILE A 71 -13.87 5.09 11.95
C ILE A 71 -13.22 4.10 12.91
N LYS A 72 -13.97 3.07 13.31
CA LYS A 72 -13.44 2.01 14.17
C LYS A 72 -13.89 0.63 13.75
N TRP A 73 -15.16 0.46 13.41
CA TRP A 73 -15.73 -0.82 13.02
C TRP A 73 -16.41 -0.68 11.67
N LEU A 74 -16.37 -1.74 10.87
CA LEU A 74 -17.14 -1.82 9.63
C LEU A 74 -17.47 -3.27 9.29
N LYS A 75 -18.46 -3.46 8.42
CA LYS A 75 -18.84 -4.78 7.91
C LYS A 75 -18.46 -4.92 6.45
N PHE A 76 -17.61 -5.88 6.12
CA PHE A 76 -17.17 -6.14 4.75
C PHE A 76 -16.99 -7.64 4.52
N GLY A 77 -17.43 -8.15 3.37
CA GLY A 77 -17.36 -9.58 3.08
C GLY A 77 -18.10 -10.45 4.10
N GLY A 78 -19.23 -9.95 4.62
CA GLY A 78 -20.09 -10.69 5.53
C GLY A 78 -19.62 -10.79 6.99
N ARG A 79 -18.46 -10.22 7.35
CA ARG A 79 -17.92 -10.24 8.72
C ARG A 79 -17.53 -8.85 9.22
N TRP A 80 -17.34 -8.76 10.53
CA TRP A 80 -16.91 -7.55 11.21
C TRP A 80 -15.40 -7.37 11.12
N TRP A 81 -15.01 -6.11 11.00
CA TRP A 81 -13.63 -5.67 10.96
C TRP A 81 -13.44 -4.49 11.91
N VAL A 82 -12.26 -4.41 12.52
CA VAL A 82 -11.87 -3.29 13.37
C VAL A 82 -10.64 -2.61 12.78
N LEU A 83 -10.62 -1.28 12.84
CA LEU A 83 -9.48 -0.47 12.41
C LEU A 83 -8.26 -0.84 13.26
N ASP A 84 -7.20 -1.26 12.60
CA ASP A 84 -5.94 -1.64 13.23
C ASP A 84 -4.89 -0.54 13.07
N SER A 85 -4.69 -0.09 11.83
CA SER A 85 -3.62 0.86 11.51
C SER A 85 -4.01 1.82 10.38
N VAL A 86 -3.31 2.96 10.35
CA VAL A 86 -3.43 3.98 9.30
C VAL A 86 -2.03 4.33 8.84
N PHE A 87 -1.75 4.20 7.55
CA PHE A 87 -0.40 4.41 7.02
C PHE A 87 -0.42 5.03 5.61
N PRO A 88 0.65 5.72 5.20
CA PRO A 88 0.80 6.19 3.83
C PRO A 88 1.04 4.99 2.90
N GLY A 89 -0.04 4.37 2.43
CA GLY A 89 0.00 3.29 1.45
C GLY A 89 0.32 3.80 0.04
N PRO A 90 0.48 2.89 -0.94
CA PRO A 90 0.55 3.27 -2.34
C PRO A 90 -0.73 4.01 -2.70
N GLU A 91 -0.64 5.23 -3.22
CA GLU A 91 -1.84 6.01 -3.57
C GLU A 91 -2.63 5.24 -4.64
N GLN A 92 -3.75 4.60 -4.27
CA GLN A 92 -4.52 3.77 -5.21
C GLN A 92 -5.65 4.55 -5.89
N VAL A 93 -6.11 5.64 -5.27
CA VAL A 93 -7.30 6.39 -5.66
C VAL A 93 -6.91 7.82 -6.05
N LYS A 94 -7.16 8.18 -7.31
CA LYS A 94 -6.84 9.49 -7.87
C LYS A 94 -8.07 10.37 -8.02
N GLY A 95 -7.97 11.61 -7.57
CA GLY A 95 -8.97 12.65 -7.81
C GLY A 95 -9.07 13.62 -6.65
N GLU A 96 -10.17 14.37 -6.61
CA GLU A 96 -10.42 15.28 -5.50
C GLU A 96 -10.70 14.50 -4.21
N PRO A 97 -10.15 14.94 -3.07
CA PRO A 97 -10.46 14.33 -1.79
C PRO A 97 -11.95 14.51 -1.46
N PRO A 98 -12.52 13.60 -0.66
CA PRO A 98 -13.90 13.70 -0.23
C PRO A 98 -14.13 15.00 0.56
N PRO A 99 -15.35 15.58 0.49
CA PRO A 99 -15.68 16.77 1.28
C PRO A 99 -15.44 16.51 2.77
N GLN A 100 -14.87 17.50 3.45
CA GLN A 100 -14.68 17.42 4.90
C GLN A 100 -16.04 17.54 5.62
N TYR A 101 -16.10 17.02 6.85
CA TYR A 101 -17.27 17.12 7.74
C TYR A 101 -18.55 16.42 7.23
N THR A 102 -18.40 15.39 6.39
CA THR A 102 -19.50 14.48 6.05
C THR A 102 -19.56 13.31 7.03
N GLU A 103 -20.76 12.79 7.27
CA GLU A 103 -21.00 11.56 8.07
C GLU A 103 -20.73 10.27 7.28
N ARG A 104 -20.25 10.40 6.05
CA ARG A 104 -19.94 9.28 5.17
C ARG A 104 -18.68 9.57 4.37
N LEU A 105 -17.85 8.55 4.23
CA LEU A 105 -16.63 8.57 3.45
C LEU A 105 -16.72 7.52 2.33
N ALA A 106 -16.68 7.96 1.07
CA ALA A 106 -16.75 7.06 -0.08
C ALA A 106 -15.34 6.71 -0.57
N GLY A 107 -15.07 5.41 -0.75
CA GLY A 107 -13.77 4.91 -1.21
C GLY A 107 -13.86 3.49 -1.71
N TYR A 108 -12.78 2.73 -1.56
CA TYR A 108 -12.71 1.35 -2.00
C TYR A 108 -12.23 0.47 -0.86
N MET A 109 -12.93 -0.64 -0.64
CA MET A 109 -12.47 -1.69 0.26
C MET A 109 -11.87 -2.83 -0.55
N THR A 110 -10.68 -3.27 -0.17
CA THR A 110 -9.95 -4.36 -0.81
C THR A 110 -9.65 -5.43 0.24
N LEU A 111 -10.09 -6.67 0.00
CA LEU A 111 -9.64 -7.80 0.80
C LEU A 111 -8.20 -8.12 0.37
N ILE A 112 -7.22 -7.96 1.26
CA ILE A 112 -5.83 -8.31 0.95
C ILE A 112 -5.62 -9.80 1.15
N ASP A 113 -6.04 -10.32 2.31
CA ASP A 113 -5.95 -11.73 2.68
C ASP A 113 -7.08 -12.05 3.69
N PRO A 114 -7.21 -13.30 4.20
CA PRO A 114 -8.27 -13.65 5.15
C PRO A 114 -8.23 -12.89 6.48
N GLU A 115 -7.16 -12.18 6.82
CA GLU A 115 -6.97 -11.46 8.08
C GLU A 115 -6.81 -9.94 7.88
N THR A 116 -6.76 -9.46 6.63
CA THR A 116 -6.45 -8.07 6.32
C THR A 116 -7.37 -7.51 5.23
N ALA A 117 -7.97 -6.35 5.50
CA ALA A 117 -8.66 -5.56 4.50
C ALA A 117 -8.24 -4.09 4.58
N ASN A 118 -8.07 -3.47 3.41
CA ASN A 118 -7.67 -2.07 3.30
C ASN A 118 -8.82 -1.24 2.77
N PHE A 119 -8.94 -0.01 3.27
CA PHE A 119 -9.77 1.03 2.70
C PHE A 119 -8.90 2.16 2.17
N ASP A 120 -9.19 2.56 0.93
CA ASP A 120 -8.49 3.62 0.23
C ASP A 120 -9.48 4.67 -0.31
N ALA A 121 -9.13 5.95 -0.15
CA ALA A 121 -9.87 7.10 -0.69
C ALA A 121 -8.89 8.18 -1.17
N ALA A 122 -9.33 9.00 -2.11
CA ALA A 122 -8.47 10.04 -2.70
C ALA A 122 -7.95 11.01 -1.62
N GLY A 123 -6.63 11.25 -1.65
CA GLY A 123 -5.98 12.18 -0.73
C GLY A 123 -5.98 11.74 0.74
N MET A 124 -6.22 10.45 1.03
CA MET A 124 -6.24 9.91 2.38
C MET A 124 -5.19 8.79 2.54
N PRO A 125 -4.64 8.61 3.76
CA PRO A 125 -3.84 7.42 4.06
C PRO A 125 -4.73 6.16 3.98
N THR A 126 -4.10 5.03 3.68
CA THR A 126 -4.76 3.72 3.72
C THR A 126 -5.14 3.40 5.15
N MET A 127 -6.38 2.95 5.34
CA MET A 127 -6.86 2.45 6.62
C MET A 127 -6.93 0.92 6.54
N GLN A 128 -6.19 0.24 7.39
CA GLN A 128 -6.16 -1.21 7.46
C GLN A 128 -7.00 -1.72 8.61
N PHE A 129 -7.74 -2.79 8.33
CA PHE A 129 -8.64 -3.43 9.25
C PHE A 129 -8.32 -4.91 9.39
N VAL A 130 -8.51 -5.43 10.60
CA VAL A 130 -8.38 -6.85 10.95
C VAL A 130 -9.75 -7.42 11.37
N PRO A 131 -10.01 -8.71 11.16
CA PRO A 131 -11.28 -9.31 11.53
C PRO A 131 -11.47 -9.28 13.04
N THR A 132 -12.74 -9.28 13.44
CA THR A 132 -13.11 -9.29 14.85
C THR A 132 -14.38 -10.10 15.03
N GLU A 133 -14.43 -10.85 16.13
CA GLU A 133 -15.62 -11.57 16.57
C GLU A 133 -16.59 -10.64 17.33
N GLY A 134 -16.13 -9.46 17.74
CA GLY A 134 -16.93 -8.48 18.46
C GLY A 134 -17.89 -7.72 17.54
N GLU A 135 -19.15 -7.58 17.98
CA GLU A 135 -20.07 -6.64 17.33
C GLU A 135 -19.83 -5.22 17.83
N PRO A 136 -19.96 -4.20 16.97
CA PRO A 136 -19.80 -2.81 17.36
C PRO A 136 -20.89 -2.40 18.38
N PRO A 137 -20.56 -1.63 19.43
CA PRO A 137 -21.50 -1.26 20.49
C PRO A 137 -22.56 -0.20 20.08
N GLY A 138 -22.82 -0.04 18.79
CA GLY A 138 -23.91 0.81 18.28
C GLY A 138 -23.62 1.45 16.92
N CYS A 139 -22.37 1.83 16.64
CA CYS A 139 -22.00 2.45 15.37
C CYS A 139 -21.08 1.54 14.54
N ALA A 140 -21.52 1.27 13.32
CA ALA A 140 -20.77 0.69 12.21
C ALA A 140 -21.27 1.27 10.88
#